data_AF-A0A453KBM4-F1
#
_entry.id   AF-A0A453KBM4-F1
#
_cell.length_a   1.000
_cell.length_b   1.000
_cell.length_c   1.000
_cell.angle_alpha   90.00
_cell.angle_beta   90.00
_cell.angle_gamma   90.00
#
_symmetry.space_group_name_H-M   'P 1'
#
loop_
_entity.id
_entity.type
_entity.pdbx_description
1 polymer ?
#
loop_
_entity_poly.entity_id
_entity_poly.type
_entity_poly.pdbx_seq_one_letter_code
_entity_poly.pdbx_strand_id
1 'polypeptide(L)'
;MAEPSAAPPAPTDAEREDALDRMLTWLALAEDARLAPLLVRVLPYAITSFASTSTSVRKLAMEILSHINKRVKHRPEISLPMLDLWKIYTESASTSIVRNFCIVYIEMAFERLPSEV
;
A
#
# COMPACT_ATOMS: atom_id res chain seq x y z
N MET A 1 42.45 2.33 6.29
CA MET A 1 41.40 2.76 5.34
C MET A 1 40.33 1.67 5.34
N ALA A 2 39.13 1.98 5.82
CA ALA A 2 37.98 1.07 5.74
C ALA A 2 36.80 1.93 5.27
N GLU A 3 36.39 1.74 4.02
CA GLU A 3 35.19 2.36 3.46
C GLU A 3 33.95 1.83 4.19
N PRO A 4 32.99 2.70 4.57
CA PRO A 4 31.72 2.23 5.07
C PRO A 4 30.94 1.65 3.90
N SER A 5 30.56 0.37 4.03
CA SER A 5 29.64 -0.32 3.13
C SER A 5 28.33 0.50 3.04
N ALA A 6 28.19 1.23 1.94
CA ALA A 6 26.99 2.01 1.64
C ALA A 6 25.85 1.04 1.34
N ALA A 7 24.81 1.09 2.16
CA ALA A 7 23.53 0.46 1.88
C ALA A 7 23.03 0.87 0.48
N PRO A 8 22.29 0.00 -0.24
CA PRO A 8 21.75 0.35 -1.56
C PRO A 8 20.94 1.66 -1.46
N PRO A 9 21.04 2.57 -2.44
CA PRO A 9 20.27 3.80 -2.43
C PRO A 9 18.79 3.43 -2.38
N ALA A 10 18.07 3.97 -1.40
CA ALA A 10 16.61 3.87 -1.37
C ALA A 10 16.08 4.38 -2.73
N PRO A 11 15.05 3.73 -3.30
CA PRO A 11 14.54 4.11 -4.60
C PRO A 11 14.24 5.61 -4.62
N THR A 12 14.65 6.28 -5.68
CA THR A 12 14.40 7.71 -5.84
C THR A 12 12.90 7.96 -5.96
N ASP A 13 12.44 9.16 -5.61
CA ASP A 13 11.01 9.48 -5.69
C ASP A 13 10.45 9.34 -7.11
N ALA A 14 11.30 9.55 -8.13
CA ALA A 14 10.93 9.33 -9.53
C ALA A 14 10.67 7.85 -9.86
N GLU A 15 11.50 6.93 -9.33
CA GLU A 15 11.27 5.48 -9.50
C GLU A 15 10.02 5.02 -8.76
N ARG A 16 9.75 5.60 -7.57
CA ARG A 16 8.49 5.34 -6.85
C ARG A 16 7.29 5.81 -7.66
N GLU A 17 7.38 6.99 -8.28
CA GLU A 17 6.32 7.57 -9.10
C GLU A 17 5.99 6.67 -10.30
N ASP A 18 7.00 6.27 -11.09
CA ASP A 18 6.81 5.35 -12.22
C ASP A 18 6.25 3.98 -11.78
N ALA A 19 6.72 3.45 -10.65
CA ALA A 19 6.18 2.21 -10.09
C ALA A 19 4.69 2.35 -9.71
N LEU A 20 4.31 3.45 -9.05
CA LEU A 20 2.91 3.71 -8.70
C LEU A 20 2.03 3.90 -9.94
N ASP A 21 2.50 4.63 -10.95
CA ASP A 21 1.76 4.86 -12.19
C ASP A 21 1.51 3.55 -12.96
N ARG A 22 2.54 2.69 -13.03
CA ARG A 22 2.38 1.32 -13.54
C ARG A 22 1.37 0.56 -12.69
N MET A 23 1.48 0.56 -11.37
CA MET A 23 0.54 -0.16 -10.50
C MET A 23 -0.90 0.34 -10.68
N LEU A 24 -1.11 1.64 -10.87
CA LEU A 24 -2.42 2.23 -11.17
C LEU A 24 -2.95 1.75 -12.52
N THR A 25 -2.12 1.73 -13.56
CA THR A 25 -2.47 1.19 -14.87
C THR A 25 -2.86 -0.29 -14.77
N TRP A 26 -2.06 -1.10 -14.08
CA TRP A 26 -2.35 -2.52 -13.86
C TRP A 26 -3.62 -2.71 -13.04
N LEU A 27 -3.88 -1.86 -12.05
CA LEU A 27 -5.10 -1.88 -11.26
C LEU A 27 -6.32 -1.55 -12.15
N ALA A 28 -6.19 -0.57 -13.05
CA ALA A 28 -7.25 -0.20 -14.00
C ALA A 28 -7.59 -1.35 -14.95
N LEU A 29 -6.59 -2.07 -15.46
CA LEU A 29 -6.77 -3.22 -16.36
C LEU A 29 -7.15 -4.52 -15.63
N ALA A 30 -6.81 -4.66 -14.35
CA ALA A 30 -7.06 -5.88 -13.61
C ALA A 30 -8.56 -6.10 -13.40
N GLU A 31 -9.02 -7.29 -13.77
CA GLU A 31 -10.35 -7.78 -13.40
C GLU A 31 -10.40 -8.10 -11.91
N ASP A 32 -11.61 -8.08 -11.35
CA ASP A 32 -11.81 -8.17 -9.92
C ASP A 32 -11.32 -9.50 -9.30
N ALA A 33 -11.30 -10.59 -10.08
CA ALA A 33 -10.74 -11.88 -9.65
C ALA A 33 -9.23 -11.81 -9.35
N ARG A 34 -8.50 -10.89 -10.00
CA ARG A 34 -7.07 -10.66 -9.75
C ARG A 34 -6.82 -9.52 -8.77
N LEU A 35 -7.87 -8.87 -8.26
CA LEU A 35 -7.71 -7.75 -7.35
C LEU A 35 -7.11 -8.19 -6.02
N ALA A 36 -7.62 -9.26 -5.41
CA ALA A 36 -7.14 -9.76 -4.11
C ALA A 36 -5.61 -9.96 -4.06
N PRO A 37 -4.96 -10.73 -4.97
CA PRO A 37 -3.51 -10.89 -4.94
C PRO A 37 -2.75 -9.59 -5.29
N LEU A 38 -3.33 -8.69 -6.09
CA LEU A 38 -2.73 -7.38 -6.35
C LEU A 38 -2.75 -6.48 -5.11
N LEU A 39 -3.83 -6.48 -4.34
CA LEU A 39 -3.94 -5.67 -3.13
C LEU A 39 -2.87 -6.00 -2.10
N VAL A 40 -2.49 -7.27 -1.98
CA VAL A 40 -1.41 -7.71 -1.08
C VAL A 40 -0.09 -6.99 -1.36
N ARG A 41 0.17 -6.62 -2.62
CA ARG A 41 1.38 -5.88 -3.00
C ARG A 41 1.15 -4.37 -3.13
N VAL A 42 0.01 -3.98 -3.69
CA VAL A 42 -0.29 -2.59 -4.03
C VAL A 42 -0.60 -1.77 -2.79
N LEU A 43 -1.37 -2.31 -1.85
CA LEU A 43 -1.81 -1.59 -0.67
C LEU A 43 -0.64 -1.22 0.26
N PRO A 44 0.26 -2.16 0.65
CA PRO A 44 1.42 -1.83 1.47
C PRO A 44 2.36 -0.83 0.79
N TYR A 45 2.56 -0.98 -0.52
CA TYR A 45 3.44 -0.09 -1.29
C TYR A 45 2.87 1.33 -1.42
N ALA A 46 1.57 1.47 -1.71
CA ALA A 46 0.92 2.78 -1.76
C ALA A 46 0.96 3.48 -0.40
N ILE A 47 0.72 2.74 0.69
CA ILE A 47 0.76 3.27 2.05
C ILE A 47 2.18 3.74 2.41
N THR A 48 3.20 2.92 2.22
CA THR A 48 4.61 3.34 2.47
C THR A 48 5.06 4.51 1.60
N SER A 49 4.50 4.65 0.39
CA SER A 49 4.77 5.77 -0.50
C SER A 49 4.31 7.12 0.05
N PHE A 50 3.36 7.16 1.00
CA PHE A 50 2.99 8.41 1.70
C PHE A 50 4.10 8.97 2.59
N ALA A 51 5.12 8.17 2.93
CA ALA A 51 6.30 8.66 3.62
C ALA A 51 7.18 9.56 2.72
N SER A 52 7.01 9.51 1.40
CA SER A 52 7.76 10.35 0.47
C SER A 52 7.36 11.82 0.55
N THR A 53 8.36 12.70 0.40
CA THR A 53 8.18 14.15 0.36
C THR A 53 7.62 14.65 -0.98
N SER A 54 7.66 13.83 -2.04
CA SER A 54 7.14 14.19 -3.35
C SER A 54 5.60 14.27 -3.36
N THR A 55 5.08 15.40 -3.82
CA THR A 55 3.63 15.60 -3.97
C THR A 55 3.02 14.69 -5.03
N SER A 56 3.74 14.42 -6.12
CA SER A 56 3.28 13.54 -7.19
C SER A 56 3.08 12.11 -6.70
N VAL A 57 4.06 11.57 -5.96
CA VAL A 57 4.01 10.23 -5.35
C VAL A 57 2.80 10.10 -4.42
N ARG A 58 2.58 11.08 -3.53
CA ARG A 58 1.42 11.08 -2.63
C ARG A 58 0.09 11.15 -3.37
N LYS A 59 0.03 11.92 -4.47
CA LYS A 59 -1.19 12.04 -5.29
C LYS A 59 -1.54 10.71 -5.95
N LEU A 60 -0.57 10.05 -6.58
CA LEU A 60 -0.75 8.72 -7.17
C LEU A 60 -1.13 7.68 -6.12
N ALA A 61 -0.48 7.69 -4.96
CA ALA A 61 -0.82 6.79 -3.86
C ALA A 61 -2.28 6.99 -3.40
N MET A 62 -2.76 8.23 -3.26
CA MET A 62 -4.17 8.53 -2.97
C MET A 62 -5.12 8.01 -4.04
N GLU A 63 -4.75 8.17 -5.32
CA GLU A 63 -5.56 7.70 -6.44
C GLU A 63 -5.68 6.18 -6.41
N ILE A 64 -4.56 5.46 -6.24
CA ILE A 64 -4.54 4.01 -6.04
C ILE A 64 -5.44 3.61 -4.88
N LEU A 65 -5.30 4.23 -3.70
CA LEU A 65 -6.15 3.93 -2.54
C LEU A 65 -7.63 4.17 -2.82
N SER A 66 -7.99 5.22 -3.59
CA SER A 66 -9.37 5.49 -4.00
C SER A 66 -9.92 4.39 -4.93
N HIS A 67 -9.14 3.94 -5.91
CA HIS A 67 -9.50 2.84 -6.79
C HIS A 67 -9.69 1.54 -6.01
N ILE A 68 -8.78 1.25 -5.09
CA ILE A 68 -8.87 0.10 -4.19
C ILE A 68 -10.15 0.20 -3.35
N ASN A 69 -10.35 1.30 -2.63
CA ASN A 69 -11.50 1.51 -1.76
C ASN A 69 -12.83 1.36 -2.51
N LYS A 70 -12.93 1.89 -3.72
CA LYS A 70 -14.12 1.69 -4.57
C LYS A 70 -14.40 0.21 -4.81
N ARG A 71 -13.41 -0.57 -5.23
CA ARG A 71 -13.59 -2.00 -5.53
C ARG A 71 -13.82 -2.84 -4.28
N VAL A 72 -13.05 -2.57 -3.24
CA VAL A 72 -13.13 -3.19 -1.91
C VAL A 72 -14.50 -2.95 -1.28
N LYS A 73 -15.07 -1.74 -1.40
CA LYS A 73 -16.41 -1.40 -0.86
C LYS A 73 -17.54 -2.24 -1.46
N HIS A 74 -17.45 -2.62 -2.73
CA HIS A 74 -18.47 -3.44 -3.39
C HIS A 74 -18.28 -4.95 -3.18
N ARG A 75 -17.15 -5.38 -2.60
CA ARG A 75 -16.78 -6.79 -2.46
C ARG A 75 -16.18 -7.07 -1.08
N PRO A 76 -17.01 -7.38 -0.07
CA PRO A 76 -16.54 -7.71 1.27
C PRO A 76 -15.73 -9.01 1.31
N GLU A 77 -15.92 -9.91 0.35
CA GLU A 77 -15.20 -11.19 0.22
C GLU A 77 -13.70 -11.03 -0.06
N ILE A 78 -13.27 -9.85 -0.51
CA ILE A 78 -11.85 -9.58 -0.77
C ILE A 78 -11.15 -9.32 0.57
N SER A 79 -10.30 -10.27 0.95
CA SER A 79 -9.41 -10.15 2.09
C SER A 79 -8.30 -9.12 1.83
N LEU A 80 -8.06 -8.26 2.82
CA LEU A 80 -6.99 -7.27 2.80
C LEU A 80 -5.75 -7.83 3.52
N PRO A 81 -4.52 -7.43 3.12
CA PRO A 81 -3.28 -7.93 3.70
C PRO A 81 -3.02 -7.37 5.11
N MET A 82 -3.76 -7.84 6.11
CA MET A 82 -3.64 -7.38 7.50
C MET A 82 -2.20 -7.52 8.02
N LEU A 83 -1.54 -8.65 7.76
CA LEU A 83 -0.21 -8.94 8.28
C LEU A 83 0.84 -7.94 7.75
N ASP A 84 0.79 -7.61 6.45
CA ASP A 84 1.73 -6.65 5.86
C ASP A 84 1.48 -5.23 6.34
N LEU A 85 0.21 -4.85 6.52
CA LEU A 85 -0.15 -3.57 7.11
C LEU A 85 0.31 -3.46 8.56
N TRP A 86 0.16 -4.53 9.34
CA TRP A 86 0.62 -4.60 10.72
C TRP A 86 2.14 -4.44 10.79
N LYS A 87 2.90 -5.13 9.92
CA LYS A 87 4.36 -4.97 9.85
C LYS A 87 4.75 -3.51 9.60
N ILE A 88 4.15 -2.86 8.60
CA ILE A 88 4.40 -1.44 8.32
C ILE A 88 4.04 -0.55 9.52
N TYR A 89 2.93 -0.84 10.19
CA TYR A 89 2.51 -0.09 11.38
C TYR A 89 3.54 -0.19 12.51
N THR A 90 4.04 -1.40 12.78
CA THR A 90 5.03 -1.67 13.83
C THR A 90 6.43 -1.17 13.49
N GLU A 91 6.69 -0.85 12.22
CA GLU A 91 8.00 -0.38 11.78
C GLU A 91 8.32 1.02 12.36
N SER A 92 9.51 1.15 12.96
CA SER A 92 9.94 2.36 13.67
C SER A 92 10.10 3.58 12.75
N ALA A 93 10.35 3.34 11.46
CA ALA A 93 10.56 4.37 10.44
C ALA A 93 9.25 4.89 9.80
N SER A 94 8.10 4.30 10.15
CA SER A 94 6.82 4.70 9.57
C SER A 94 6.37 6.07 10.08
N THR A 95 6.13 7.00 9.15
CA THR A 95 5.61 8.33 9.46
C THR A 95 4.17 8.23 10.00
N SER A 96 3.73 9.24 10.75
CA SER A 96 2.39 9.23 11.37
C SER A 96 1.26 9.04 10.34
N ILE A 97 1.42 9.59 9.13
CA ILE A 97 0.43 9.43 8.05
C ILE A 97 0.33 7.97 7.58
N VAL A 98 1.47 7.27 7.44
CA VAL A 98 1.53 5.86 7.06
C VAL A 98 0.85 5.01 8.13
N ARG A 99 1.15 5.26 9.40
CA ARG A 99 0.52 4.55 10.53
C ARG A 99 -0.99 4.75 10.58
N ASN A 100 -1.49 5.95 10.34
CA ASN A 100 -2.92 6.23 10.32
C ASN A 100 -3.63 5.43 9.21
N PHE A 101 -3.05 5.39 8.01
CA PHE A 101 -3.60 4.56 6.94
C PHE A 101 -3.53 3.07 7.26
N CYS A 102 -2.43 2.59 7.84
CA CYS A 102 -2.33 1.20 8.29
C CYS A 102 -3.46 0.84 9.25
N ILE A 103 -3.72 1.66 10.27
CA ILE A 103 -4.81 1.41 11.25
C ILE A 103 -6.15 1.26 10.52
N VAL A 104 -6.53 2.22 9.67
CA VAL A 104 -7.81 2.19 8.94
C VAL A 104 -7.94 0.92 8.10
N TYR A 105 -6.88 0.54 7.38
CA TYR A 105 -6.93 -0.67 6.56
C TYR A 105 -6.87 -1.97 7.37
N ILE A 106 -6.23 -1.97 8.54
CA ILE A 106 -6.24 -3.11 9.47
C ILE A 106 -7.64 -3.28 10.05
N GLU A 107 -8.30 -2.20 10.47
CA GLU A 107 -9.70 -2.23 10.93
C GLU A 107 -10.63 -2.76 9.83
N MET A 108 -10.52 -2.21 8.61
CA MET A 108 -11.28 -2.71 7.46
C MET A 108 -10.99 -4.18 7.14
N ALA A 109 -9.74 -4.63 7.30
CA ALA A 109 -9.38 -6.03 7.09
C ALA A 109 -10.01 -6.93 8.16
N PHE A 110 -10.06 -6.45 9.40
CA PHE A 110 -10.64 -7.17 10.53
C PHE A 110 -12.14 -7.34 10.39
N GLU A 111 -12.88 -6.30 10.00
CA GLU A 111 -14.33 -6.37 9.73
C GLU A 111 -14.70 -7.34 8.61
N ARG A 112 -13.74 -7.69 7.74
CA ARG A 112 -13.93 -8.60 6.60
C ARG A 112 -13.55 -10.04 6.90
N LEU A 113 -12.94 -10.31 8.06
CA LEU A 113 -12.69 -11.68 8.45
C LEU A 113 -14.05 -12.39 8.59
N PRO A 114 -14.18 -13.61 8.06
CA PRO A 114 -15.36 -14.40 8.33
C PRO A 114 -15.49 -14.49 9.85
N SER A 115 -16.61 -13.97 10.38
CA SER A 115 -16.95 -14.19 11.77
C SER A 115 -17.11 -15.70 11.92
N GLU A 116 -16.14 -16.37 12.53
CA GLU A 116 -16.29 -17.77 12.94
C GLU A 116 -17.55 -17.84 13.81
N VAL A 117 -18.58 -18.52 13.29
CA VAL A 117 -19.79 -18.90 14.02
C VAL A 117 -19.63 -20.33 14.49
#